data_AF-A0AAD6H7J7-F1
#
_entry.id   AF-A0AAD6H7J7-F1
#
_cell.length_a   1.000
_cell.length_b   1.000
_cell.length_c   1.000
_cell.angle_alpha   90.00
_cell.angle_beta   90.00
_cell.angle_gamma   90.00
#
_symmetry.space_group_name_H-M   'P 1'
#
loop_
_entity.id
_entity.type
_entity.pdbx_description
1 polymer ?
#
loop_
_entity_poly.entity_id
_entity_poly.type
_entity_poly.pdbx_seq_one_letter_code
_entity_poly.pdbx_strand_id
1 'polypeptide(L)'
;MPESIASRLFRGTRAILKYRKERGILVNNIRAYISILRQMPEGNYLIEVALNVQSLKIQADKVKWASQALAIDAADMVFVTTHGIEHFAHTVPHLCDEIGRETRQMAETLHDHIHKPVVNTEHQVALELEHALANMGYV
;
A
#
# COMPACT_ATOMS: atom_id res chain seq x y z
N MET A 1 -12.01 33.12 10.95
CA MET A 1 -13.21 32.58 11.63
C MET A 1 -12.86 31.20 12.17
N PRO A 2 -13.17 30.86 13.43
CA PRO A 2 -12.99 29.51 13.93
C PRO A 2 -13.90 28.54 13.16
N GLU A 3 -13.36 27.39 12.71
CA GLU A 3 -14.15 26.33 12.08
C GLU A 3 -15.24 25.84 13.05
N SER A 4 -16.45 25.62 12.53
CA SER A 4 -17.55 25.06 13.32
C SER A 4 -17.26 23.60 13.69
N ILE A 5 -17.76 23.17 14.85
CA ILE A 5 -17.64 21.77 15.31
C ILE A 5 -18.19 20.80 14.26
N ALA A 6 -19.31 21.15 13.62
CA ALA A 6 -19.89 20.35 12.54
C ALA A 6 -18.92 20.20 11.35
N SER A 7 -18.31 21.30 10.90
CA SER A 7 -17.35 21.26 9.78
C SER A 7 -16.14 20.37 10.10
N ARG A 8 -15.59 20.47 11.32
CA ARG A 8 -14.48 19.63 11.79
C ARG A 8 -14.86 18.14 11.82
N LEU A 9 -16.06 17.81 12.33
CA LEU A 9 -16.56 16.44 12.37
C LEU A 9 -16.74 15.84 10.96
N PHE A 10 -17.30 16.60 10.02
CA PHE A 10 -17.45 16.14 8.63
C PHE A 10 -16.09 15.93 7.96
N ARG A 11 -15.14 16.85 8.17
CA ARG A 11 -13.78 16.76 7.62
C ARG A 11 -13.05 15.52 8.14
N GLY A 12 -13.06 15.30 9.46
CA GLY A 12 -12.44 14.14 10.08
C GLY A 12 -13.07 12.81 9.63
N THR A 13 -14.40 12.75 9.56
CA THR A 13 -15.11 11.55 9.06
C THR A 13 -14.73 11.23 7.62
N ARG A 14 -14.65 12.25 6.76
CA ARG A 14 -14.21 12.09 5.37
C ARG A 14 -12.77 11.61 5.27
N ALA A 15 -11.87 12.12 6.12
CA ALA A 15 -10.48 11.68 6.17
C ALA A 15 -10.37 10.20 6.57
N ILE A 16 -11.13 9.75 7.58
CA ILE A 16 -11.20 8.34 7.99
C ILE A 16 -11.67 7.45 6.83
N LEU A 17 -12.75 7.83 6.16
CA LEU A 17 -13.28 7.06 5.03
C LEU A 17 -12.27 6.99 3.88
N LYS A 18 -11.60 8.10 3.56
CA LYS A 18 -10.55 8.13 2.53
C LYS A 18 -9.40 7.20 2.90
N TYR A 19 -8.86 7.30 4.11
CA TYR A 19 -7.78 6.43 4.57
C TYR A 19 -8.15 4.95 4.48
N ARG A 20 -9.33 4.56 4.99
CA ARG A 20 -9.82 3.17 4.93
C ARG A 20 -9.95 2.67 3.48
N LYS A 21 -10.49 3.51 2.60
CA LYS A 21 -10.64 3.18 1.18
C LYS A 21 -9.29 2.93 0.52
N GLU A 22 -8.35 3.87 0.61
CA GLU A 22 -7.04 3.73 -0.03
C GLU A 22 -6.28 2.52 0.55
N ARG A 23 -6.32 2.32 1.88
CA ARG A 23 -5.67 1.16 2.52
C ARG A 23 -6.27 -0.16 2.04
N GLY A 24 -7.61 -0.22 1.92
CA GLY A 24 -8.30 -1.40 1.39
C GLY A 24 -7.93 -1.71 -0.06
N ILE A 25 -7.81 -0.69 -0.91
CA ILE A 25 -7.39 -0.85 -2.31
C ILE A 25 -5.98 -1.44 -2.39
N LEU A 26 -5.03 -0.86 -1.64
CA LEU A 26 -3.64 -1.34 -1.64
C LEU A 26 -3.56 -2.80 -1.22
N VAL A 27 -4.18 -3.17 -0.09
CA VAL A 27 -4.15 -4.54 0.44
C VAL A 27 -4.77 -5.54 -0.53
N ASN A 28 -5.92 -5.19 -1.12
CA ASN A 28 -6.59 -6.08 -2.07
C ASN A 28 -5.76 -6.28 -3.34
N ASN A 29 -5.10 -5.24 -3.83
CA ASN A 29 -4.25 -5.33 -5.01
C ASN A 29 -2.98 -6.15 -4.73
N ILE A 30 -2.33 -5.97 -3.59
CA ILE A 30 -1.18 -6.81 -3.21
C ILE A 30 -1.60 -8.29 -3.17
N ARG A 31 -2.74 -8.62 -2.54
CA ARG A 31 -3.28 -9.99 -2.51
C ARG A 31 -3.58 -10.55 -3.89
N ALA A 32 -4.19 -9.74 -4.76
CA ALA A 32 -4.48 -10.14 -6.13
C ALA A 32 -3.18 -10.45 -6.90
N TYR A 33 -2.15 -9.61 -6.75
CA TYR A 33 -0.88 -9.80 -7.44
C TYR A 33 -0.08 -10.99 -6.91
N ILE A 34 -0.11 -11.25 -5.59
CA ILE A 34 0.41 -12.49 -5.00
C ILE A 34 -0.25 -13.71 -5.66
N SER A 35 -1.59 -13.70 -5.76
CA SER A 35 -2.33 -14.81 -6.38
C SER A 35 -1.95 -15.01 -7.84
N ILE A 36 -1.77 -13.94 -8.61
CA ILE A 36 -1.35 -14.01 -10.02
C ILE A 36 0.05 -14.61 -10.12
N LEU A 37 1.01 -14.08 -9.36
CA LEU A 37 2.41 -14.53 -9.37
C LEU A 37 2.55 -16.02 -9.01
N ARG A 38 1.79 -16.49 -8.01
CA ARG A 38 1.80 -17.90 -7.58
C ARG A 38 1.17 -18.87 -8.59
N GLN A 39 0.29 -18.37 -9.45
CA GLN A 39 -0.41 -19.20 -10.45
C GLN A 39 0.26 -19.12 -11.83
N MET A 40 1.26 -18.26 -11.98
CA MET A 40 1.86 -17.99 -13.28
C MET A 40 2.81 -19.14 -13.68
N PRO A 41 2.65 -19.72 -14.88
CA PRO A 41 3.64 -20.64 -15.40
C PRO A 41 4.93 -19.88 -15.73
N GLU A 42 6.08 -20.49 -15.40
CA GLU A 42 7.40 -19.88 -15.58
C GLU A 42 7.59 -19.33 -17.01
N GLY A 43 8.03 -18.07 -17.10
CA GLY A 43 8.45 -17.46 -18.37
C GLY A 43 7.32 -16.93 -19.26
N ASN A 44 6.09 -16.75 -18.76
CA ASN A 44 4.97 -16.20 -19.54
C ASN A 44 4.39 -14.89 -18.94
N TYR A 45 4.20 -13.87 -19.78
CA TYR A 45 3.47 -12.61 -19.51
C TYR A 45 3.87 -11.79 -18.27
N LEU A 46 5.14 -11.40 -18.22
CA LEU A 46 5.71 -10.63 -17.10
C LEU A 46 5.54 -9.10 -17.20
N ILE A 47 5.27 -8.53 -18.38
CA ILE A 47 5.17 -7.07 -18.54
C ILE A 47 3.99 -6.51 -17.74
N GLU A 48 2.80 -7.08 -17.90
CA GLU A 48 1.60 -6.59 -17.22
C GLU A 48 1.71 -6.78 -15.70
N VAL A 49 2.24 -7.92 -15.26
CA VAL A 49 2.48 -8.19 -13.84
C VAL A 49 3.50 -7.22 -13.26
N ALA A 50 4.59 -6.94 -13.97
CA ALA A 50 5.59 -6.00 -13.51
C ALA A 50 5.06 -4.56 -13.44
N LEU A 51 4.25 -4.13 -14.42
CA LEU A 51 3.55 -2.84 -14.38
C LEU A 51 2.54 -2.76 -13.22
N ASN A 52 1.82 -3.85 -12.96
CA ASN A 52 0.89 -3.97 -11.84
C ASN A 52 1.61 -3.84 -10.50
N VAL A 53 2.72 -4.57 -10.32
CA VAL A 53 3.58 -4.47 -9.12
C VAL A 53 4.14 -3.06 -8.98
N GLN A 54 4.62 -2.44 -10.06
CA GLN A 54 5.09 -1.04 -10.05
C GLN A 54 3.99 -0.06 -9.63
N SER A 55 2.74 -0.32 -10.02
CA SER A 55 1.60 0.54 -9.68
C SER A 55 1.30 0.57 -8.18
N LEU A 56 1.73 -0.46 -7.42
CA LEU A 56 1.55 -0.52 -5.96
C LEU A 56 2.23 0.65 -5.25
N LYS A 57 3.35 1.16 -5.79
CA LYS A 57 3.99 2.39 -5.28
C LYS A 57 3.00 3.55 -5.26
N ILE A 58 2.30 3.78 -6.37
CA ILE A 58 1.34 4.89 -6.48
C ILE A 58 0.20 4.70 -5.47
N GLN A 59 -0.21 3.45 -5.24
CA GLN A 59 -1.25 3.13 -4.26
C GLN A 59 -0.75 3.34 -2.83
N ALA A 60 0.49 2.97 -2.53
CA ALA A 60 1.14 3.25 -1.25
C ALA A 60 1.27 4.76 -0.99
N ASP A 61 1.65 5.55 -2.00
CA ASP A 61 1.69 7.02 -1.90
C ASP A 61 0.31 7.61 -1.57
N LYS A 62 -0.77 7.08 -2.16
CA LYS A 62 -2.15 7.49 -1.82
C LYS A 62 -2.52 7.18 -0.37
N VAL A 63 -2.13 6.00 0.13
CA VAL A 63 -2.35 5.62 1.54
C VAL A 63 -1.56 6.52 2.47
N LYS A 64 -0.29 6.79 2.15
CA LYS A 64 0.58 7.73 2.89
C LYS A 64 -0.06 9.09 3.03
N TRP A 65 -0.47 9.70 1.92
CA TRP A 65 -1.10 11.03 1.96
C TRP A 65 -2.45 11.02 2.67
N ALA A 66 -3.24 9.94 2.52
CA ALA A 66 -4.49 9.80 3.26
C ALA A 66 -4.26 9.67 4.77
N SER A 67 -3.19 8.96 5.18
CA SER A 67 -2.79 8.81 6.58
C SER A 67 -2.31 10.13 7.20
N GLN A 68 -1.47 10.88 6.48
CA GLN A 68 -1.01 12.20 6.94
C GLN A 68 -2.16 13.21 7.04
N ALA A 69 -3.08 13.21 6.07
CA ALA A 69 -4.29 14.02 6.14
C ALA A 69 -5.17 13.62 7.32
N LEU A 70 -5.29 12.32 7.60
CA LEU A 70 -6.04 11.80 8.74
C LEU A 70 -5.46 12.28 10.08
N ALA A 71 -4.13 12.31 10.23
CA ALA A 71 -3.45 12.80 11.43
C ALA A 71 -3.72 14.29 11.73
N ILE A 72 -4.10 15.07 10.72
CA ILE A 72 -4.44 16.50 10.86
C ILE A 72 -5.96 16.66 11.03
N ASP A 73 -6.73 16.09 10.11
CA ASP A 73 -8.16 16.37 9.96
C ASP A 73 -9.03 15.61 10.97
N ALA A 74 -8.51 14.52 11.55
CA ALA A 74 -9.21 13.67 12.50
C ALA A 74 -8.41 13.42 13.78
N ALA A 75 -7.43 14.27 14.11
CA ALA A 75 -6.52 14.10 15.25
C ALA A 75 -7.23 13.74 16.58
N ASP A 76 -8.34 14.44 16.86
CA ASP A 76 -9.12 14.29 18.10
C ASP A 76 -10.18 13.19 18.03
N MET A 77 -10.35 12.52 16.88
CA MET A 77 -11.36 11.48 16.72
C MET A 77 -10.90 10.16 17.32
N VAL A 78 -11.84 9.42 17.93
CA VAL A 78 -11.58 8.11 18.57
C VAL A 78 -10.79 7.15 17.68
N PHE A 79 -11.07 7.13 16.38
CA PHE A 79 -10.34 6.28 15.43
C PHE A 79 -8.83 6.55 15.43
N VAL A 80 -8.44 7.83 15.46
CA VAL A 80 -7.04 8.26 15.47
C VAL A 80 -6.43 8.12 16.86
N THR A 81 -7.13 8.59 17.89
CA THR A 81 -6.61 8.59 19.27
C THR A 81 -6.37 7.19 19.81
N THR A 82 -7.16 6.19 19.39
CA THR A 82 -6.98 4.79 19.80
C THR A 82 -5.66 4.18 19.32
N HIS A 83 -5.16 4.61 18.14
CA HIS A 83 -3.89 4.10 17.59
C HIS A 83 -2.72 5.08 17.79
N GLY A 84 -3.03 6.32 18.19
CA GLY A 84 -2.07 7.41 18.34
C GLY A 84 -1.86 8.20 17.04
N ILE A 85 -1.70 9.52 17.16
CA ILE A 85 -1.46 10.41 16.02
C ILE A 85 -0.14 10.06 15.32
N GLU A 86 0.91 9.75 16.09
CA GLU A 86 2.23 9.31 15.61
C GLU A 86 2.15 8.13 14.63
N HIS A 87 1.23 7.19 14.89
CA HIS A 87 1.02 6.05 14.01
C HIS A 87 0.62 6.48 12.59
N PHE A 88 -0.30 7.43 12.48
CA PHE A 88 -0.79 7.92 11.18
C PHE A 88 0.12 8.98 10.56
N ALA A 89 0.84 9.76 11.39
CA ALA A 89 1.75 10.81 10.93
C ALA A 89 3.09 10.26 10.44
N HIS A 90 3.58 9.18 11.03
CA HIS A 90 4.94 8.66 10.80
C HIS A 90 5.00 7.18 10.48
N THR A 91 4.38 6.30 11.28
CA THR A 91 4.50 4.85 11.10
C THR A 91 3.92 4.38 9.77
N VAL A 92 2.66 4.73 9.48
CA VAL A 92 2.01 4.35 8.22
C VAL A 92 2.72 4.95 7.00
N PRO A 93 3.07 6.26 6.97
CA PRO A 93 3.89 6.82 5.89
C PRO A 93 5.21 6.10 5.65
N HIS A 94 5.91 5.71 6.72
CA HIS A 94 7.17 4.98 6.60
C HIS A 94 6.97 3.61 5.94
N LEU A 95 5.98 2.84 6.38
CA LEU A 95 5.62 1.56 5.77
C LEU A 95 5.23 1.73 4.29
N CYS A 96 4.47 2.77 3.95
CA CYS A 96 4.13 3.05 2.55
C CYS A 96 5.37 3.41 1.70
N ASP A 97 6.34 4.13 2.26
CA ASP A 97 7.60 4.45 1.57
C ASP A 97 8.46 3.18 1.36
N GLU A 98 8.46 2.25 2.31
CA GLU A 98 9.10 0.94 2.17
C GLU A 98 8.46 0.13 1.04
N ILE A 99 7.14 -0.07 1.09
CA ILE A 99 6.38 -0.76 0.03
C ILE A 99 6.66 -0.13 -1.32
N GLY A 100 6.66 1.20 -1.42
CA GLY A 100 6.93 1.91 -2.67
C GLY A 100 8.35 1.76 -3.21
N ARG A 101 9.35 1.50 -2.35
CA ARG A 101 10.72 1.18 -2.76
C ARG A 101 10.82 -0.28 -3.18
N GLU A 102 10.35 -1.20 -2.35
CA GLU A 102 10.43 -2.64 -2.58
C GLU A 102 9.68 -3.04 -3.85
N THR A 103 8.44 -2.57 -4.03
CA THR A 103 7.64 -2.87 -5.24
C THR A 103 8.27 -2.32 -6.53
N ARG A 104 9.06 -1.24 -6.46
CA ARG A 104 9.82 -0.78 -7.62
C ARG A 104 10.94 -1.75 -7.97
N GLN A 105 11.70 -2.20 -6.97
CA GLN A 105 12.78 -3.17 -7.15
C GLN A 105 12.25 -4.52 -7.64
N MET A 106 11.11 -4.97 -7.11
CA MET A 106 10.42 -6.17 -7.59
C MET A 106 9.99 -6.03 -9.05
N ALA A 107 9.43 -4.88 -9.44
CA ALA A 107 9.03 -4.62 -10.82
C ALA A 107 10.24 -4.62 -11.77
N GLU A 108 11.37 -4.04 -11.36
CA GLU A 108 12.63 -4.09 -12.11
C GLU A 108 13.13 -5.54 -12.24
N THR A 109 13.07 -6.32 -11.17
CA THR A 109 13.43 -7.75 -11.18
C THR A 109 12.55 -8.54 -12.15
N LEU A 110 11.23 -8.29 -12.15
CA LEU A 110 10.30 -8.89 -13.10
C LEU A 110 10.58 -8.42 -14.54
N HIS A 111 11.00 -7.17 -14.74
CA HIS A 111 11.37 -6.67 -16.06
C HIS A 111 12.62 -7.37 -16.60
N ASP A 112 13.67 -7.49 -15.79
CA ASP A 112 14.88 -8.21 -16.16
C ASP A 112 14.59 -9.69 -16.47
N HIS A 113 13.69 -10.28 -15.68
CA HIS A 113 13.25 -11.66 -15.84
C HIS A 113 12.54 -11.92 -17.19
N ILE A 114 11.86 -10.92 -17.79
CA ILE A 114 11.31 -11.02 -19.16
C ILE A 114 12.40 -11.36 -20.16
N HIS A 115 13.54 -10.68 -20.05
CA HIS A 115 14.62 -10.79 -21.02
C HIS A 115 15.58 -11.93 -20.71
N LYS A 116 15.71 -12.28 -19.42
CA LYS A 116 16.56 -13.36 -18.93
C LYS A 116 15.82 -14.17 -17.87
N PRO A 117 15.06 -15.20 -18.27
CA PRO A 117 14.31 -16.03 -17.33
C PRO A 117 15.23 -16.70 -16.30
N VAL A 118 14.86 -16.55 -15.03
CA VAL A 118 15.45 -17.12 -13.83
C VAL A 118 14.34 -17.84 -13.05
N VAL A 119 14.51 -19.14 -12.85
CA VAL A 119 13.53 -20.02 -12.18
C VAL A 119 13.11 -19.43 -10.82
N ASN A 120 11.83 -19.54 -10.46
CA ASN A 120 11.23 -19.08 -9.21
C ASN A 120 11.18 -17.55 -8.97
N THR A 121 11.47 -16.71 -9.96
CA THR A 121 11.45 -15.25 -9.77
C THR A 121 10.07 -14.76 -9.32
N GLU A 122 9.01 -15.26 -9.93
CA GLU A 122 7.63 -14.89 -9.60
C GLU A 122 7.25 -15.29 -8.17
N HIS A 123 7.67 -16.49 -7.75
CA HIS A 123 7.43 -17.00 -6.40
C HIS A 123 8.18 -16.17 -5.35
N GLN A 124 9.40 -15.76 -5.65
CA GLN A 124 10.18 -14.88 -4.78
C GLN A 124 9.52 -13.51 -4.64
N VAL A 125 9.06 -12.90 -5.74
CA VAL A 125 8.33 -11.62 -5.69
C VAL A 125 7.02 -11.76 -4.93
N ALA A 126 6.30 -12.87 -5.07
CA ALA A 126 5.10 -13.14 -4.29
C ALA A 126 5.39 -13.19 -2.78
N LEU A 127 6.47 -13.84 -2.37
CA LEU A 127 6.90 -13.90 -0.97
C LEU A 127 7.23 -12.51 -0.42
N GLU A 128 7.90 -11.66 -1.20
CA GLU A 128 8.22 -10.30 -0.76
C GLU A 128 6.95 -9.45 -0.61
N LEU A 129 5.96 -9.62 -1.50
CA LEU A 129 4.64 -8.99 -1.36
C LEU A 129 3.88 -9.49 -0.11
N GLU A 130 4.03 -10.76 0.27
CA GLU A 130 3.46 -11.30 1.51
C GLU A 130 4.11 -10.68 2.74
N HIS A 131 5.43 -10.49 2.73
CA HIS A 131 6.14 -9.77 3.79
C HIS A 131 5.65 -8.33 3.92
N ALA A 132 5.43 -7.64 2.79
CA ALA A 132 4.85 -6.30 2.79
C ALA A 132 3.45 -6.26 3.43
N LEU A 133 2.58 -7.24 3.14
CA LEU A 133 1.28 -7.36 3.80
C LEU A 133 1.40 -7.60 5.31
N ALA A 134 2.30 -8.51 5.71
CA ALA A 134 2.53 -8.81 7.12
C ALA A 134 3.00 -7.57 7.90
N ASN A 135 3.90 -6.78 7.32
CA ASN A 135 4.36 -5.50 7.90
C ASN A 135 3.23 -4.47 8.04
N MET A 136 2.22 -4.52 7.17
CA MET A 136 1.00 -3.71 7.30
C MET A 136 -0.02 -4.23 8.32
N GLY A 137 0.27 -5.36 8.98
CA GLY A 137 -0.61 -6.03 9.93
C GLY A 137 -1.67 -6.93 9.29
N TYR A 138 -1.43 -7.40 8.06
CA TYR A 138 -2.31 -8.34 7.35
C TYR A 138 -1.59 -9.66 7.11
N VAL A 139 -1.95 -10.68 7.89
CA VAL A 139 -1.52 -12.09 7.72
C VAL A 139 -2.61 -12.85 6.98
#